data_AF-A0A1V5LMZ1-F1
#
_entry.id   AF-A0A1V5LMZ1-F1
#
_cell.length_a   1.000
_cell.length_b   1.000
_cell.length_c   1.000
_cell.angle_alpha   90.00
_cell.angle_beta   90.00
_cell.angle_gamma   90.00
#
_symmetry.space_group_name_H-M   'P 1'
#
loop_
_entity.id
_entity.type
_entity.pdbx_description
1 polymer ?
#
loop_
_entity_poly.entity_id
_entity_poly.type
_entity_poly.pdbx_seq_one_letter_code
_entity_poly.pdbx_strand_id
1 'polypeptide(L)'
;MQLLIFENSPGIILKAQRYLSRQDTWYATMDDANARTLVARGDVDTIVVRRCHKQRLLRALGIETIEGMPGGRQIIVLPRLGCGVTLRKYLRSQQSRV
;
A
#
# COMPACT_ATOMS: atom_id res chain seq x y z
N MET A 1 -5.70 10.06 4.82
CA MET A 1 -5.75 8.62 4.46
C MET A 1 -4.63 7.89 5.20
N GLN A 2 -4.83 6.62 5.60
CA GLN A 2 -3.79 5.80 6.23
C GLN A 2 -3.27 4.73 5.26
N LEU A 3 -1.99 4.85 4.87
CA LEU A 3 -1.36 4.00 3.85
C LEU A 3 -0.35 3.01 4.42
N LEU A 4 -0.40 1.78 3.93
CA LEU A 4 0.71 0.82 4.01
C LEU A 4 1.36 0.69 2.64
N ILE A 5 2.64 1.02 2.53
CA ILE A 5 3.46 0.79 1.34
C ILE A 5 4.27 -0.48 1.58
N PHE A 6 3.84 -1.61 1.02
CA PHE A 6 4.54 -2.89 1.13
C PHE A 6 5.74 -2.97 0.17
N GLU A 7 6.80 -2.23 0.53
CA GLU A 7 7.97 -1.96 -0.30
C GLU A 7 9.20 -1.69 0.57
N ASN A 8 10.39 -2.03 0.06
CA ASN A 8 11.69 -1.72 0.67
C ASN A 8 12.62 -0.93 -0.26
N SER A 9 12.24 -0.70 -1.51
CA SER A 9 12.99 0.14 -2.44
C SER A 9 12.92 1.61 -2.01
N PRO A 10 14.05 2.24 -1.63
CA PRO A 10 14.06 3.64 -1.18
C PRO A 10 13.52 4.59 -2.25
N GLY A 11 13.82 4.34 -3.52
CA GLY A 11 13.37 5.18 -4.62
C GLY A 11 11.85 5.19 -4.82
N ILE A 12 11.16 4.10 -4.49
CA ILE A 12 9.69 4.05 -4.58
C ILE A 12 9.07 4.71 -3.35
N ILE A 13 9.62 4.47 -2.17
CA ILE A 13 9.15 5.07 -0.92
C ILE A 13 9.27 6.61 -0.98
N LEU A 14 10.44 7.12 -1.40
CA LEU A 14 10.66 8.56 -1.56
C LEU A 14 9.73 9.17 -2.61
N LYS A 15 9.43 8.46 -3.71
CA LYS A 15 8.46 8.92 -4.70
C LYS A 15 7.05 8.96 -4.13
N ALA A 16 6.65 7.95 -3.35
CA ALA A 16 5.35 7.93 -2.69
C ALA A 16 5.19 9.13 -1.76
N GLN A 17 6.19 9.40 -0.92
CA GLN A 17 6.21 10.51 0.03
C GLN A 17 6.00 11.88 -0.66
N ARG A 18 6.61 12.09 -1.84
CA ARG A 18 6.44 13.35 -2.61
C ARG A 18 5.00 13.61 -3.07
N TYR A 19 4.15 12.59 -3.12
CA TYR A 19 2.78 12.70 -3.60
C TYR A 19 1.74 12.60 -2.49
N LEU A 20 2.15 12.24 -1.27
CA LEU A 20 1.28 12.22 -0.10
C LEU A 20 1.06 13.63 0.43
N SER A 21 -0.15 13.93 0.90
CA SER A 21 -0.45 15.19 1.56
C SER A 21 0.13 15.19 2.99
N ARG A 22 0.22 16.36 3.62
CA ARG A 22 0.66 16.47 5.02
C ARG A 22 -0.29 15.81 6.03
N GLN A 23 -1.55 15.59 5.63
CA GLN A 23 -2.57 14.95 6.46
C GLN A 23 -2.60 13.42 6.26
N ASP A 24 -1.90 12.91 5.25
CA ASP A 24 -1.80 11.46 5.03
C ASP A 24 -0.77 10.86 5.97
N THR A 25 -1.21 9.81 6.67
CA THR A 25 -0.33 8.99 7.50
C THR A 25 0.09 7.77 6.69
N TRP A 26 1.36 7.40 6.72
CA TRP A 26 1.86 6.30 5.92
C TRP A 26 2.97 5.53 6.64
N TYR A 27 3.00 4.23 6.38
CA TYR A 27 4.03 3.29 6.83
C TYR A 27 4.64 2.60 5.61
N ALA A 28 5.94 2.36 5.61
CA ALA A 28 6.60 1.55 4.60
C ALA A 28 7.31 0.37 5.27
N THR A 29 7.01 -0.85 4.84
CA THR A 29 7.64 -2.07 5.35
C THR A 29 7.56 -3.18 4.32
N MET A 30 8.55 -4.07 4.31
CA MET A 30 8.49 -5.39 3.65
C MET A 30 8.54 -6.53 4.65
N ASP A 31 8.46 -6.22 5.94
CA ASP A 31 8.37 -7.21 7.00
C ASP A 31 6.93 -7.72 7.12
N ASP A 32 6.78 -9.03 7.06
CA ASP A 32 5.49 -9.71 6.99
C ASP A 32 4.70 -9.57 8.30
N ALA A 33 5.40 -9.60 9.45
CA ALA A 33 4.79 -9.47 10.78
C ALA A 33 4.31 -8.04 11.04
N ASN A 34 5.11 -7.05 10.65
CA ASN A 34 4.74 -5.64 10.74
C ASN A 34 3.55 -5.32 9.83
N ALA A 35 3.57 -5.80 8.59
CA ALA A 35 2.44 -5.61 7.66
C ALA A 35 1.14 -6.20 8.22
N ARG A 36 1.20 -7.43 8.76
CA ARG A 36 0.05 -8.07 9.41
C ARG A 36 -0.45 -7.28 10.61
N THR A 37 0.45 -6.80 11.45
CA THR A 37 0.10 -6.02 12.65
C THR A 37 -0.60 -4.72 12.29
N LEU A 38 -0.06 -3.97 11.32
CA LEU A 38 -0.65 -2.70 10.87
C LEU A 38 -2.05 -2.92 10.27
N VAL A 39 -2.23 -3.98 9.48
CA VAL A 39 -3.55 -4.30 8.89
C VAL A 39 -4.53 -4.77 9.95
N ALA A 40 -4.12 -5.61 10.89
CA ALA A 40 -4.99 -6.15 11.93
C ALA A 40 -5.48 -5.08 12.92
N ARG A 41 -4.66 -4.07 13.21
CA ARG A 41 -4.99 -3.00 14.18
C ARG A 41 -6.09 -2.04 13.74
N GLY A 42 -6.37 -1.95 12.44
CA GLY A 42 -7.24 -0.88 11.94
C GLY A 42 -6.49 0.25 11.26
N ASP A 43 -5.17 0.37 11.50
CA ASP A 43 -4.34 1.55 11.19
C ASP A 43 -4.03 1.75 9.69
N VAL A 44 -4.73 1.04 8.79
CA VAL A 44 -4.47 1.06 7.35
C VAL A 44 -5.78 0.97 6.59
N ASP A 45 -6.03 1.98 5.76
CA ASP A 45 -7.18 2.02 4.82
C ASP A 45 -6.79 1.45 3.46
N THR A 46 -5.56 1.74 3.02
CA THR A 46 -5.06 1.41 1.68
C THR A 46 -3.70 0.72 1.77
N ILE A 47 -3.53 -0.37 1.04
CA ILE A 47 -2.26 -1.07 0.90
C ILE A 47 -1.74 -0.92 -0.53
N VAL A 48 -0.56 -0.32 -0.69
CA VAL A 48 0.16 -0.21 -1.95
C VAL A 48 1.22 -1.30 -2.01
N VAL A 49 1.22 -2.12 -3.07
CA VAL A 49 2.14 -3.24 -3.20
C VAL A 49 2.60 -3.42 -4.64
N ARG A 50 3.86 -3.76 -4.89
CA ARG A 50 4.29 -4.15 -6.24
C ARG A 50 3.70 -5.50 -6.63
N ARG A 51 3.42 -5.68 -7.93
CA ARG A 51 2.94 -6.96 -8.46
C ARG A 51 3.80 -8.16 -8.04
N CYS A 52 5.13 -8.00 -8.00
CA CYS A 52 6.05 -9.07 -7.57
C CYS A 52 6.02 -9.37 -6.07
N HIS A 53 5.50 -8.46 -5.23
CA HIS A 53 5.38 -8.66 -3.78
C HIS A 53 3.96 -9.06 -3.36
N LYS A 54 2.97 -8.95 -4.26
CA LYS A 54 1.56 -9.21 -3.96
C LYS A 54 1.35 -10.58 -3.30
N GLN A 55 1.93 -11.65 -3.87
CA GLN A 55 1.72 -13.00 -3.32
C GLN A 55 2.30 -13.15 -1.92
N ARG A 56 3.45 -12.49 -1.65
CA ARG A 56 4.07 -12.48 -0.33
C ARG A 56 3.19 -11.73 0.67
N LEU A 57 2.69 -10.56 0.31
CA LEU A 57 1.75 -9.81 1.15
C LEU A 57 0.50 -10.63 1.47
N LEU A 58 -0.14 -11.24 0.47
CA LEU A 58 -1.35 -12.05 0.69
C LEU A 58 -1.09 -13.22 1.64
N ARG A 59 0.02 -13.95 1.46
CA ARG A 59 0.44 -15.00 2.40
C ARG A 59 0.71 -14.45 3.80
N ALA A 60 1.40 -13.32 3.91
CA ALA A 60 1.69 -12.69 5.19
C ALA A 60 0.43 -12.28 5.96
N LEU A 61 -0.64 -11.95 5.26
CA LEU A 61 -1.93 -11.60 5.82
C LEU A 61 -2.86 -12.81 6.03
N GLY A 62 -2.46 -14.02 5.61
CA GLY A 62 -3.29 -15.22 5.71
C GLY A 62 -4.48 -15.22 4.74
N ILE A 63 -4.34 -14.56 3.59
CA ILE A 63 -5.41 -14.35 2.62
C ILE A 63 -5.08 -15.06 1.32
N GLU A 64 -6.04 -15.83 0.78
CA GLU A 64 -5.86 -16.53 -0.49
C GLU A 64 -6.20 -15.65 -1.70
N THR A 65 -7.21 -14.78 -1.58
CA THR A 65 -7.70 -13.90 -2.67
C THR A 65 -7.94 -12.47 -2.19
N ILE A 66 -7.91 -11.49 -3.10
CA ILE A 66 -8.15 -10.08 -2.74
C ILE A 66 -9.54 -9.88 -2.08
N GLU A 67 -10.51 -10.73 -2.45
CA GLU A 67 -11.88 -10.71 -1.91
C GLU A 67 -11.95 -11.07 -0.42
N GLY A 68 -10.92 -11.74 0.13
CA GLY A 68 -10.80 -12.07 1.55
C GLY A 68 -10.09 -11.02 2.41
N MET A 69 -9.94 -9.77 1.92
CA MET A 69 -9.22 -8.73 2.65
C MET A 69 -9.93 -8.34 3.96
N PRO A 70 -9.25 -8.42 5.12
CA PRO A 70 -9.82 -8.00 6.39
C PRO A 70 -10.30 -6.55 6.31
N GLY A 71 -11.55 -6.30 6.70
CA GLY A 71 -12.13 -4.95 6.77
C GLY A 71 -12.35 -4.24 5.42
N GLY A 72 -12.37 -4.97 4.29
CA GLY A 72 -12.67 -4.38 2.98
C GLY A 72 -11.60 -3.43 2.44
N ARG A 73 -10.36 -3.56 2.94
CA ARG A 73 -9.24 -2.66 2.63
C ARG A 73 -8.89 -2.67 1.15
N GLN A 74 -8.61 -1.48 0.62
CA GLN A 74 -8.23 -1.34 -0.78
C GLN A 74 -6.78 -1.75 -1.00
N ILE A 75 -6.53 -2.65 -1.96
CA ILE A 75 -5.18 -2.98 -2.42
C ILE A 75 -4.91 -2.34 -3.77
N ILE A 76 -3.84 -1.56 -3.84
CA ILE A 76 -3.32 -1.00 -5.08
C ILE A 76 -2.08 -1.75 -5.50
N VAL A 77 -2.20 -2.50 -6.59
CA VAL A 77 -1.10 -3.27 -7.16
C VAL A 77 -0.35 -2.41 -8.18
N LEU A 78 0.90 -2.08 -7.89
CA LEU A 78 1.76 -1.34 -8.80
C LEU A 78 2.34 -2.28 -9.88
N PRO A 79 2.28 -1.89 -11.16
CA PRO A 79 2.91 -2.64 -12.25
C PRO A 79 4.44 -2.62 -12.16
N ARG A 80 5.10 -3.55 -12.87
CA ARG A 80 6.58 -3.61 -12.96
C ARG A 80 7.17 -2.34 -13.57
N LEU A 81 6.58 -1.87 -14.67
CA LEU A 81 6.96 -0.64 -15.35
C LEU A 81 5.94 0.46 -15.02
N GLY A 82 6.42 1.70 -14.86
CA GLY A 82 5.54 2.83 -14.58
C GLY A 82 4.96 2.86 -13.16
N CYS A 83 5.53 2.11 -12.19
CA CYS A 83 5.07 2.06 -10.81
C CYS A 83 4.83 3.45 -10.20
N GLY A 84 5.76 4.39 -10.43
CA GLY A 84 5.65 5.77 -9.95
C GLY A 84 4.51 6.56 -10.61
N VAL A 85 4.22 6.31 -11.89
CA VAL A 85 3.11 6.96 -12.60
C VAL A 85 1.78 6.46 -12.08
N THR A 86 1.62 5.15 -11.90
CA THR A 86 0.41 4.54 -11.33
C THR A 86 0.17 5.03 -9.92
N LEU A 87 1.22 5.01 -9.08
CA LEU A 87 1.14 5.49 -7.70
C LEU A 87 0.73 6.97 -7.64
N ARG A 88 1.36 7.82 -8.46
CA ARG A 88 1.00 9.25 -8.55
C ARG A 88 -0.44 9.47 -8.98
N LYS A 89 -0.91 8.74 -10.00
CA LYS A 89 -2.30 8.84 -10.48
C LYS A 89 -3.28 8.47 -9.38
N TYR A 90 -3.01 7.37 -8.67
CA TYR A 90 -3.83 6.93 -7.55
C TYR A 90 -3.88 7.99 -6.44
N LEU A 91 -2.73 8.42 -5.93
CA LEU A 91 -2.67 9.38 -4.82
C LEU A 91 -3.36 10.70 -5.15
N ARG A 92 -3.19 11.22 -6.38
CA ARG A 92 -3.93 12.42 -6.84
C ARG A 92 -5.44 12.20 -6.89
N SER A 93 -5.91 11.04 -7.34
CA SER A 93 -7.35 10.76 -7.41
C SER A 93 -8.03 10.72 -6.05
N GLN A 94 -7.29 10.35 -4.99
CA GLN A 94 -7.81 10.37 -3.62
C GLN A 94 -7.87 11.80 -3.06
N GLN A 95 -6.90 12.65 -3.43
CA GLN A 95 -6.88 14.06 -3.01
C GLN A 95 -8.01 14.89 -3.63
N SER A 96 -8.47 14.56 -4.84
CA SER A 96 -9.60 15.25 -5.49
C SER A 96 -10.98 14.84 -4.95
N ARG A 97 -11.05 13.86 -4.03
CA ARG A 97 -12.29 13.38 -3.40
C ARG A 97 -12.49 13.96 -1.99
N VAL A 98 -11.58 14.82 -1.53
CA VAL A 98 -11.65 15.60 -0.29
C VAL A 98 -12.04 17.03 -0.66
#